data_AF-A0A9D7X6K7-F1
#
_entry.id   AF-A0A9D7X6K7-F1
#
_cell.length_a   1.000
_cell.length_b   1.000
_cell.length_c   1.000
_cell.angle_alpha   90.00
_cell.angle_beta   90.00
_cell.angle_gamma   90.00
#
_symmetry.space_group_name_H-M   'P 1'
#
loop_
_entity.id
_entity.type
_entity.pdbx_description
1 polymer ?
#
loop_
_entity_poly.entity_id
_entity_poly.type
_entity_poly.pdbx_seq_one_letter_code
_entity_poly.pdbx_strand_id
1 'polypeptide(L)'
;MISYRNLRLWALFAIIFSLSFPNAQAHGKRSSQPPAQYTKLYTVEEAYAFFNHERTPFDPKKSKLTQYEVAYLEHYFELTDRAMELRTNMMQYYFAGTQAHKKQLAAYITEIEKVIDGFAFVRAPTKDLKDIENLTALAIGEQRDFFRAWSSANGRDFLKLRKTYNQHELIQSSHLKLQSAYTQLMLIFPHEDDYNQKAFYNHLCALDFI
;
A
#
# COMPACT_ATOMS: atom_id res chain seq x y z
N MET A 1 -32.62 26.18 14.02
CA MET A 1 -33.00 24.93 13.32
C MET A 1 -32.41 25.00 11.93
N ILE A 2 -31.29 24.33 11.69
CA ILE A 2 -30.62 24.29 10.38
C ILE A 2 -30.58 22.83 9.94
N SER A 3 -31.04 22.63 8.72
CA SER A 3 -31.43 21.38 8.08
C SER A 3 -30.23 20.44 7.83
N TYR A 4 -30.30 19.22 8.37
CA TYR A 4 -29.50 18.08 7.96
C TYR A 4 -29.94 17.61 6.56
N ARG A 5 -29.31 18.13 5.50
CA ARG A 5 -29.36 17.52 4.16
C ARG A 5 -27.93 17.46 3.63
N ASN A 6 -27.53 16.25 3.22
CA ASN A 6 -26.27 15.89 2.55
C ASN A 6 -25.15 15.29 3.42
N LEU A 7 -25.51 14.51 4.44
CA LEU A 7 -24.70 13.37 4.87
C LEU A 7 -25.48 12.09 4.51
N ARG A 8 -25.14 11.44 3.40
CA ARG A 8 -25.40 10.00 3.16
C ARG A 8 -24.95 9.61 1.75
N LEU A 9 -24.40 8.40 1.67
CA LEU A 9 -23.85 7.67 0.52
C LEU A 9 -22.37 7.94 0.28
N TRP A 10 -21.51 7.24 1.03
CA TRP A 10 -20.44 6.36 0.53
C TRP A 10 -19.95 5.53 1.73
N ALA A 11 -20.74 4.55 2.13
CA ALA A 11 -20.31 3.50 3.04
C ALA A 11 -20.98 2.22 2.55
N LEU A 12 -20.20 1.37 1.89
CA LEU A 12 -20.34 -0.09 1.74
C LEU A 12 -19.55 -0.52 0.51
N PHE A 13 -18.31 -0.95 0.70
CA PHE A 13 -17.70 -1.93 -0.20
C PHE A 13 -16.77 -2.84 0.61
N ALA A 14 -17.33 -3.95 1.08
CA ALA A 14 -16.55 -5.17 1.30
C ALA A 14 -16.49 -5.88 -0.06
N ILE A 15 -15.45 -5.60 -0.85
CA ILE A 15 -15.17 -6.42 -2.03
C ILE A 15 -14.26 -7.55 -1.55
N ILE A 16 -14.82 -8.75 -1.45
CA ILE A 16 -14.00 -9.96 -1.27
C ILE A 16 -13.30 -10.19 -2.62
N PHE A 17 -12.08 -9.68 -2.76
CA PHE A 17 -11.22 -10.01 -3.90
C PHE A 17 -10.60 -11.38 -3.66
N SER A 18 -11.15 -12.41 -4.30
CA SER A 18 -10.43 -13.67 -4.50
C SER A 18 -9.43 -13.49 -5.63
N LEU A 19 -8.18 -13.14 -5.29
CA LEU A 19 -7.06 -13.24 -6.23
C LEU A 19 -6.88 -14.73 -6.60
N SER A 20 -7.28 -15.10 -7.81
CA SER A 20 -7.01 -16.42 -8.37
C SER A 20 -5.55 -16.47 -8.83
N PHE A 21 -4.66 -16.90 -7.93
CA PHE A 21 -3.30 -17.27 -8.33
C PHE A 21 -3.33 -18.61 -9.09
N PRO A 22 -2.56 -18.77 -10.19
CA PRO A 22 -2.47 -20.04 -10.88
C PRO A 22 -2.00 -21.14 -9.91
N ASN A 23 -2.83 -22.18 -9.80
CA ASN A 23 -2.65 -23.31 -8.91
C ASN A 23 -1.43 -24.11 -9.36
N ALA A 24 -0.29 -23.96 -8.68
CA ALA A 24 0.90 -24.74 -8.98
C ALA A 24 0.78 -26.16 -8.42
N GLN A 25 -0.03 -26.99 -9.06
CA GLN A 25 0.10 -28.44 -8.97
C GLN A 25 1.04 -28.91 -10.08
N ALA A 26 2.27 -29.25 -9.73
CA ALA A 26 3.13 -30.06 -10.58
C ALA A 26 4.12 -30.85 -9.72
N HIS A 27 3.81 -32.13 -9.53
CA HIS A 27 4.79 -33.15 -9.17
C HIS A 27 5.73 -33.34 -10.36
N GLY A 28 6.97 -32.89 -10.25
CA GLY A 28 8.01 -33.10 -11.27
C GLY A 28 9.32 -32.44 -10.83
N LYS A 29 10.41 -33.21 -10.88
CA LYS A 29 11.80 -32.88 -10.48
C LYS A 29 12.07 -31.38 -10.26
N ARG A 30 12.33 -30.99 -8.99
CA ARG A 30 12.71 -29.63 -8.58
C ARG A 30 13.97 -29.17 -9.31
N SER A 31 13.78 -28.38 -10.35
CA SER A 31 14.70 -27.29 -10.68
C SER A 31 14.78 -26.36 -9.46
N SER A 32 15.98 -26.03 -9.01
CA SER A 32 16.25 -25.09 -7.92
C SER A 32 16.13 -23.62 -8.34
N GLN A 33 15.85 -23.35 -9.61
CA GLN A 33 15.65 -22.00 -10.12
C GLN A 33 14.16 -21.62 -10.08
N PRO A 34 13.81 -20.45 -9.50
CA PRO A 34 12.48 -19.88 -9.66
C PRO A 34 12.14 -19.77 -11.17
N PRO A 35 10.89 -20.03 -11.57
CA PRO A 35 10.43 -19.66 -12.92
C PRO A 35 10.78 -18.19 -13.21
N ALA A 36 11.21 -17.89 -14.45
CA ALA A 36 11.67 -16.55 -14.86
C ALA A 36 10.67 -15.40 -14.60
N GLN A 37 9.40 -15.72 -14.37
CA GLN A 37 8.37 -14.75 -13.97
C GLN A 37 8.57 -14.15 -12.57
N TYR A 38 9.40 -14.75 -11.71
CA TYR A 38 9.62 -14.29 -10.33
C TYR A 38 10.92 -13.49 -10.14
N THR A 39 11.54 -13.05 -11.23
CA THR A 39 12.76 -12.21 -11.22
C THR A 39 12.55 -10.81 -11.75
N LYS A 40 11.38 -10.50 -12.32
CA LYS A 40 11.05 -9.14 -12.75
C LYS A 40 10.71 -8.29 -11.53
N LEU A 41 11.28 -7.11 -11.43
CA LEU A 41 10.80 -6.09 -10.50
C LEU A 41 9.70 -5.29 -11.21
N TYR A 42 8.55 -5.17 -10.56
CA TYR A 42 7.46 -4.32 -11.01
C TYR A 42 7.85 -2.87 -10.85
N THR A 43 7.56 -2.05 -11.87
CA THR A 43 7.51 -0.59 -11.74
C THR A 43 6.27 -0.17 -10.94
N VAL A 44 6.14 1.11 -10.60
CA VAL A 44 4.93 1.65 -9.94
C VAL A 44 3.67 1.26 -10.71
N GLU A 45 3.60 1.53 -12.02
CA GLU A 45 2.40 1.23 -12.81
C GLU A 45 2.07 -0.26 -12.85
N GLU A 46 3.09 -1.10 -12.97
CA GLU A 46 2.89 -2.55 -12.97
C GLU A 46 2.48 -3.06 -11.58
N ALA A 47 2.92 -2.40 -10.51
CA ALA A 47 2.53 -2.74 -9.15
C ALA A 47 1.03 -2.45 -8.91
N TYR A 48 0.53 -1.30 -9.35
CA TYR A 48 -0.92 -1.00 -9.31
C TYR A 48 -1.73 -2.02 -10.13
N ALA A 49 -1.28 -2.31 -11.36
CA ALA A 49 -1.93 -3.28 -12.23
C ALA A 49 -1.93 -4.71 -11.64
N PHE A 50 -0.88 -5.11 -10.91
CA PHE A 50 -0.78 -6.42 -10.26
C PHE A 50 -1.95 -6.68 -9.29
N PHE A 51 -2.45 -5.64 -8.63
CA PHE A 51 -3.61 -5.72 -7.73
C PHE A 51 -4.93 -5.30 -8.40
N ASN A 52 -4.97 -5.20 -9.74
CA ASN A 52 -6.12 -4.71 -10.49
C ASN A 52 -6.64 -3.36 -9.97
N HIS A 53 -5.71 -2.49 -9.58
CA HIS A 53 -6.00 -1.15 -9.09
C HIS A 53 -5.53 -0.11 -10.11
N GLU A 54 -6.29 0.96 -10.28
CA GLU A 54 -5.92 2.06 -11.17
C GLU A 54 -4.95 3.00 -10.44
N ARG A 55 -3.88 3.44 -11.10
CA ARG A 55 -3.10 4.57 -10.62
C ARG A 55 -3.71 5.87 -11.15
N THR A 56 -4.07 6.77 -10.26
CA THR A 56 -4.48 8.13 -10.62
C THR A 56 -3.50 9.10 -9.98
N PRO A 57 -2.56 9.67 -10.78
CA PRO A 57 -1.63 10.66 -10.27
C PRO A 57 -2.35 11.91 -9.79
N PHE A 58 -1.90 12.52 -8.70
CA PHE A 58 -2.33 13.86 -8.30
C PHE A 58 -2.00 14.88 -9.40
N ASP A 59 -2.93 15.78 -9.70
CA ASP A 59 -2.80 16.86 -10.70
C ASP A 59 -2.80 18.23 -10.01
N PRO A 60 -1.61 18.85 -9.82
CA PRO A 60 -1.48 20.17 -9.23
C PRO A 60 -2.27 21.27 -9.95
N LYS A 61 -2.49 21.13 -11.27
CA LYS A 61 -3.15 22.17 -12.08
C LYS A 61 -4.65 22.23 -11.85
N LYS A 62 -5.24 21.14 -11.36
CA LYS A 62 -6.66 21.07 -10.99
C LYS A 62 -6.90 21.45 -9.53
N SER A 63 -5.85 21.42 -8.72
CA SER A 63 -5.91 21.75 -7.31
C SER A 63 -6.01 23.25 -7.05
N LYS A 64 -6.75 23.61 -6.00
CA LYS A 64 -6.85 24.98 -5.49
C LYS A 64 -5.99 25.20 -4.24
N LEU A 65 -5.20 24.20 -3.87
CA LEU A 65 -4.34 24.24 -2.71
C LEU A 65 -3.19 25.23 -2.90
N THR A 66 -2.59 25.63 -1.79
CA THR A 66 -1.39 26.47 -1.84
C THR A 66 -0.24 25.71 -2.49
N GLN A 67 0.73 26.43 -3.06
CA GLN A 67 1.93 25.81 -3.66
C GLN A 67 2.66 24.87 -2.67
N TYR A 68 2.63 25.20 -1.38
CA TYR A 68 3.27 24.40 -0.34
C TYR A 68 2.51 23.11 -0.04
N GLU A 69 1.17 23.16 0.03
CA GLU A 69 0.34 21.96 0.17
C GLU A 69 0.44 21.05 -1.05
N VAL A 70 0.48 21.63 -2.26
CA VAL A 70 0.71 20.89 -3.51
C VAL A 70 2.04 20.14 -3.44
N ALA A 71 3.15 20.85 -3.17
CA ALA A 71 4.47 20.21 -3.10
C ALA A 71 4.55 19.14 -2.00
N TYR A 72 3.85 19.37 -0.88
CA TYR A 72 3.73 18.37 0.18
C TYR A 72 2.98 17.11 -0.29
N LEU A 73 1.81 17.27 -0.93
CA LEU A 73 1.01 16.15 -1.42
C LEU A 73 1.68 15.39 -2.57
N GLU A 74 2.38 16.08 -3.48
CA GLU A 74 3.19 15.43 -4.52
C GLU A 74 4.24 14.50 -3.91
N HIS A 75 5.02 15.02 -2.95
CA HIS A 75 6.02 14.23 -2.23
C HIS A 75 5.39 13.08 -1.44
N TYR A 76 4.29 13.34 -0.73
CA TYR A 76 3.54 12.33 0.00
C TYR A 76 3.08 11.19 -0.94
N PHE A 77 2.51 11.50 -2.10
CA PHE A 77 2.02 10.49 -3.03
C PHE A 77 3.15 9.76 -3.76
N GLU A 78 4.27 10.41 -4.05
CA GLU A 78 5.49 9.74 -4.54
C GLU A 78 5.96 8.65 -3.58
N LEU A 79 5.96 8.94 -2.27
CA LEU A 79 6.34 7.95 -1.25
C LEU A 79 5.34 6.80 -1.15
N THR A 80 4.04 7.06 -1.28
CA THR A 80 3.03 5.98 -1.32
C THR A 80 3.20 5.09 -2.57
N ASP A 81 3.52 5.66 -3.73
CA ASP A 81 3.80 4.91 -4.95
C ASP A 81 5.05 4.03 -4.79
N ARG A 82 6.11 4.58 -4.18
CA ARG A 82 7.33 3.81 -3.91
C ARG A 82 7.09 2.69 -2.91
N ALA A 83 6.30 2.93 -1.85
CA ALA A 83 5.91 1.89 -0.90
C ALA A 83 5.11 0.78 -1.58
N MET A 84 4.18 1.13 -2.46
CA MET A 84 3.37 0.20 -3.24
C MET A 84 4.23 -0.70 -4.14
N GLU A 85 5.18 -0.11 -4.86
CA GLU A 85 6.14 -0.83 -5.69
C GLU A 85 6.95 -1.85 -4.87
N LEU A 86 7.56 -1.40 -3.77
CA LEU A 86 8.38 -2.23 -2.89
C LEU A 86 7.59 -3.40 -2.28
N ARG A 87 6.38 -3.11 -1.80
CA ARG A 87 5.44 -4.10 -1.25
C ARG A 87 5.09 -5.17 -2.28
N THR A 88 4.75 -4.75 -3.50
CA THR A 88 4.35 -5.67 -4.57
C THR A 88 5.50 -6.59 -4.96
N ASN A 89 6.69 -6.01 -5.11
CA ASN A 89 7.92 -6.77 -5.34
C ASN A 89 8.21 -7.76 -4.21
N MET A 90 7.97 -7.40 -2.95
CA MET A 90 8.15 -8.34 -1.84
C MET A 90 7.11 -9.48 -1.87
N MET A 91 5.83 -9.16 -2.12
CA MET A 91 4.75 -10.14 -2.21
C MET A 91 4.99 -11.20 -3.28
N GLN A 92 5.57 -10.82 -4.43
CA GLN A 92 5.87 -11.78 -5.49
C GLN A 92 6.77 -12.92 -5.00
N TYR A 93 7.78 -12.61 -4.18
CA TYR A 93 8.73 -13.61 -3.68
C TYR A 93 8.09 -14.56 -2.67
N TYR A 94 7.14 -14.07 -1.87
CA TYR A 94 6.39 -14.88 -0.92
C TYR A 94 5.39 -15.79 -1.63
N PHE A 95 4.66 -15.29 -2.63
CA PHE A 95 3.71 -16.10 -3.39
C PHE A 95 4.40 -17.17 -4.26
N ALA A 96 5.59 -16.87 -4.78
CA ALA A 96 6.43 -17.84 -5.48
C ALA A 96 6.80 -19.06 -4.62
N GLY A 97 6.80 -18.93 -3.29
CA GLY A 97 7.17 -20.00 -2.36
C GLY A 97 8.63 -20.44 -2.46
N THR A 98 9.50 -19.59 -3.01
CA THR A 98 10.94 -19.85 -3.13
C THR A 98 11.69 -19.23 -1.94
N GLN A 99 12.91 -19.66 -1.65
CA GLN A 99 13.76 -19.02 -0.62
C GLN A 99 14.27 -17.63 -1.02
N ALA A 100 13.90 -17.12 -2.21
CA ALA A 100 14.32 -15.80 -2.68
C ALA A 100 13.83 -14.68 -1.74
N HIS A 101 12.67 -14.82 -1.10
CA HIS A 101 12.16 -13.82 -0.14
C HIS A 101 13.16 -13.52 0.98
N LYS A 102 13.85 -14.55 1.51
CA LYS A 102 14.84 -14.34 2.59
C LYS A 102 16.03 -13.51 2.12
N LYS A 103 16.45 -13.67 0.87
CA LYS A 103 17.55 -12.90 0.27
C LYS A 103 17.15 -11.45 -0.01
N GLN A 104 15.90 -11.23 -0.41
CA GLN A 104 15.40 -9.92 -0.81
C GLN A 104 14.89 -9.08 0.37
N LEU A 105 14.57 -9.72 1.51
CA LEU A 105 14.05 -9.02 2.68
C LEU A 105 14.96 -7.88 3.15
N ALA A 106 16.28 -8.09 3.18
CA ALA A 106 17.22 -7.06 3.64
C ALA A 106 17.19 -5.82 2.74
N ALA A 107 17.16 -6.02 1.42
CA ALA A 107 17.04 -4.92 0.46
C ALA A 107 15.70 -4.19 0.59
N TYR A 108 14.60 -4.95 0.72
CA TYR A 108 13.28 -4.39 0.96
C TYR A 108 13.22 -3.55 2.25
N ILE A 109 13.75 -4.05 3.37
CA ILE A 109 13.78 -3.33 4.65
C ILE A 109 14.52 -2.00 4.51
N THR A 110 15.71 -2.02 3.89
CA THR A 110 16.50 -0.79 3.69
C THR A 110 15.73 0.23 2.86
N GLU A 111 15.09 -0.19 1.77
CA GLU A 111 14.38 0.72 0.88
C GLU A 111 13.08 1.24 1.50
N ILE A 112 12.32 0.39 2.21
CA ILE A 112 11.06 0.83 2.83
C ILE A 112 11.30 1.74 4.03
N GLU A 113 12.42 1.57 4.75
CA GLU A 113 12.81 2.49 5.84
C GLU A 113 13.13 3.88 5.29
N LYS A 114 13.80 3.99 4.13
CA LYS A 114 13.99 5.28 3.45
C LYS A 114 12.66 5.94 3.06
N VAL A 115 11.68 5.15 2.64
CA VAL A 115 10.33 5.68 2.33
C VAL A 115 9.65 6.21 3.59
N ILE A 116 9.69 5.45 4.69
CA ILE A 116 9.13 5.84 5.99
C ILE A 116 9.78 7.14 6.48
N ASP A 117 11.12 7.21 6.46
CA ASP A 117 11.87 8.40 6.88
C ASP A 117 11.62 9.59 5.91
N GLY A 118 11.40 9.29 4.64
CA GLY A 118 11.12 10.27 3.58
C GLY A 118 9.87 11.08 3.86
N PHE A 119 8.86 10.55 4.55
CA PHE A 119 7.65 11.30 4.88
C PHE A 119 7.95 12.56 5.69
N ALA A 120 8.93 12.50 6.59
CA ALA A 120 9.30 13.65 7.42
C ALA A 120 10.19 14.68 6.70
N PHE A 121 10.60 14.43 5.45
CA PHE A 121 11.51 15.30 4.69
C PHE A 121 10.88 16.65 4.34
N VAL A 122 9.67 16.63 3.77
CA VAL A 122 8.87 17.85 3.57
C VAL A 122 8.03 18.06 4.81
N ARG A 123 8.25 19.17 5.51
CA ARG A 123 7.45 19.50 6.69
C ARG A 123 5.97 19.58 6.32
N ALA A 124 5.11 18.93 7.09
CA ALA A 124 3.66 19.02 6.91
C ALA A 124 3.16 20.46 7.10
N PRO A 125 2.33 21.01 6.18
CA PRO A 125 1.77 22.35 6.28
C PRO A 125 0.87 22.58 7.50
N THR A 126 0.16 21.54 7.94
CA THR A 126 -0.75 21.58 9.08
C THR A 126 -0.50 20.40 10.03
N LYS A 127 -1.02 20.51 11.26
CA LYS A 127 -1.00 19.39 12.21
C LYS A 127 -1.78 18.18 11.68
N ASP A 128 -2.92 18.40 11.04
CA ASP A 128 -3.77 17.32 10.54
C ASP A 128 -3.08 16.56 9.40
N LEU A 129 -2.36 17.26 8.51
CA LEU A 129 -1.51 16.61 7.51
C LEU A 129 -0.37 15.82 8.15
N LYS A 130 0.23 16.33 9.24
CA LYS A 130 1.23 15.57 10.00
C LYS A 130 0.64 14.31 10.62
N ASP A 131 -0.59 14.35 11.10
CA ASP A 131 -1.26 13.18 11.68
C ASP A 131 -1.57 12.13 10.61
N ILE A 132 -2.00 12.56 9.40
CA ILE A 132 -2.16 11.68 8.23
C ILE A 132 -0.84 11.03 7.84
N GLU A 133 0.24 11.81 7.76
CA GLU A 133 1.59 11.33 7.49
C GLU A 133 2.01 10.24 8.47
N ASN A 134 1.83 10.51 9.77
CA ASN A 134 2.17 9.55 10.81
C ASN A 134 1.35 8.25 10.69
N LEU A 135 0.06 8.34 10.37
CA LEU A 135 -0.79 7.17 10.17
C LEU A 135 -0.30 6.31 8.99
N THR A 136 0.03 6.93 7.87
CA THR A 136 0.51 6.25 6.66
C THR A 136 1.89 5.63 6.89
N ALA A 137 2.81 6.37 7.51
CA ALA A 137 4.14 5.87 7.87
C ALA A 137 4.06 4.67 8.84
N LEU A 138 3.18 4.74 9.85
CA LEU A 138 2.93 3.62 10.76
C LEU A 138 2.31 2.42 10.03
N ALA A 139 1.36 2.65 9.13
CA ALA A 139 0.76 1.58 8.33
C ALA A 139 1.79 0.84 7.47
N ILE A 140 2.69 1.58 6.81
CA ILE A 140 3.79 1.01 6.02
C ILE A 140 4.80 0.28 6.93
N GLY A 141 5.10 0.82 8.11
CA GLY A 141 5.93 0.17 9.13
C GLY A 141 5.38 -1.18 9.58
N GLU A 142 4.07 -1.27 9.80
CA GLU A 142 3.40 -2.53 10.16
C GLU A 142 3.47 -3.56 9.01
N GLN A 143 3.38 -3.13 7.76
CA GLN A 143 3.56 -4.00 6.59
C GLN A 143 4.99 -4.54 6.50
N ARG A 144 6.00 -3.70 6.77
CA ARG A 144 7.40 -4.12 6.86
C ARG A 144 7.58 -5.18 7.95
N ASP A 145 7.00 -4.95 9.13
CA ASP A 145 7.14 -5.86 10.26
C ASP A 145 6.37 -7.18 10.03
N PHE A 146 5.26 -7.13 9.30
CA PHE A 146 4.60 -8.34 8.78
C PHE A 146 5.52 -9.16 7.87
N PHE A 147 6.25 -8.53 6.94
CA PHE A 147 7.20 -9.26 6.10
C PHE A 147 8.38 -9.84 6.89
N ARG A 148 8.83 -9.18 7.97
CA ARG A 148 9.83 -9.76 8.89
C ARG A 148 9.29 -11.02 9.57
N ALA A 149 8.04 -10.96 10.06
CA ALA A 149 7.37 -12.11 10.67
C ALA A 149 7.20 -13.26 9.67
N TRP A 150 6.77 -12.97 8.44
CA TRP A 150 6.58 -13.99 7.41
C TRP A 150 7.90 -14.65 6.99
N SER A 151 8.99 -13.90 6.85
CA SER A 151 10.31 -14.48 6.56
C SER A 151 10.82 -15.43 7.64
N SER A 152 10.46 -15.15 8.90
CA SER A 152 10.86 -15.92 10.06
C SER A 152 10.01 -17.18 10.25
N ALA A 153 8.81 -17.23 9.64
CA ALA A 153 7.95 -18.40 9.66
C ALA A 153 8.51 -19.54 8.81
N ASN A 154 8.31 -20.78 9.26
CA ASN A 154 8.79 -21.98 8.55
C ASN A 154 7.67 -23.00 8.36
N GLY A 155 7.82 -23.86 7.34
CA GLY A 155 6.92 -25.00 7.11
C GLY A 155 5.44 -24.60 7.03
N ARG A 156 4.63 -25.11 7.97
CA ARG A 156 3.18 -24.88 8.01
C ARG A 156 2.81 -23.42 8.27
N ASP A 157 3.54 -22.72 9.11
CA ASP A 157 3.22 -21.33 9.47
C ASP A 157 3.45 -20.38 8.30
N PHE A 158 4.53 -20.59 7.55
CA PHE A 158 4.79 -19.86 6.30
C PHE A 158 3.62 -20.03 5.29
N LEU A 159 3.14 -21.28 5.13
CA LEU A 159 2.03 -21.59 4.23
C LEU A 159 0.70 -21.04 4.72
N LYS A 160 0.48 -21.01 6.05
CA LYS A 160 -0.69 -20.42 6.68
C LYS A 160 -0.73 -18.91 6.39
N LEU A 161 0.36 -18.19 6.67
CA LEU A 161 0.48 -16.76 6.39
C LEU A 161 0.22 -16.45 4.91
N ARG A 162 0.69 -17.30 3.98
CA ARG A 162 0.38 -17.12 2.55
C ARG A 162 -1.12 -17.15 2.23
N LYS A 163 -1.90 -17.93 2.97
CA LYS A 163 -3.35 -18.07 2.75
C LYS A 163 -4.18 -17.06 3.54
N THR A 164 -3.66 -16.59 4.67
CA THR A 164 -4.40 -15.77 5.64
C THR A 164 -3.67 -14.48 5.99
N TYR A 165 -2.84 -13.94 5.09
CA TYR A 165 -2.07 -12.72 5.36
C TYR A 165 -2.97 -11.54 5.69
N ASN A 166 -4.11 -11.44 5.01
CA ASN A 166 -5.11 -10.40 5.22
C ASN A 166 -5.72 -10.45 6.62
N GLN A 167 -5.65 -11.59 7.33
CA GLN A 167 -6.13 -11.74 8.71
C GLN A 167 -5.05 -11.47 9.75
N HIS A 168 -3.81 -11.19 9.34
CA HIS A 168 -2.72 -10.92 10.27
C HIS A 168 -2.97 -9.58 11.00
N GLU A 169 -2.70 -9.53 12.31
CA GLU A 169 -2.98 -8.35 13.15
C GLU A 169 -2.35 -7.06 12.60
N LEU A 170 -1.09 -7.13 12.17
CA LEU A 170 -0.38 -5.99 11.57
C LEU A 170 -1.02 -5.53 10.26
N ILE A 171 -1.57 -6.44 9.46
CA ILE A 171 -2.24 -6.10 8.19
C ILE A 171 -3.60 -5.44 8.46
N GLN A 172 -4.37 -5.98 9.40
CA GLN A 172 -5.64 -5.39 9.85
C GLN A 172 -5.43 -4.00 10.47
N SER A 173 -4.40 -3.85 11.30
CA SER A 173 -3.99 -2.60 11.91
C SER A 173 -3.56 -1.56 10.86
N SER A 174 -2.80 -1.99 9.84
CA SER A 174 -2.35 -1.16 8.73
C SER A 174 -3.53 -0.64 7.89
N HIS A 175 -4.46 -1.53 7.56
CA HIS A 175 -5.71 -1.20 6.86
C HIS A 175 -6.51 -0.09 7.55
N LEU A 176 -6.75 -0.24 8.87
CA LEU A 176 -7.50 0.77 9.63
C LEU A 176 -6.81 2.14 9.65
N LYS A 177 -5.47 2.17 9.66
CA LYS A 177 -4.71 3.42 9.59
C LYS A 177 -4.80 4.06 8.20
N LEU A 178 -4.69 3.28 7.13
CA LEU A 178 -4.84 3.78 5.76
C LEU A 178 -6.25 4.34 5.52
N GLN A 179 -7.28 3.66 6.00
CA GLN A 179 -8.66 4.18 5.97
C GLN A 179 -8.81 5.48 6.76
N SER A 180 -8.19 5.56 7.94
CA SER A 180 -8.22 6.76 8.78
C SER A 180 -7.47 7.93 8.11
N ALA A 181 -6.34 7.66 7.46
CA ALA A 181 -5.56 8.64 6.70
C ALA A 181 -6.38 9.17 5.51
N TYR A 182 -7.01 8.28 4.73
CA TYR A 182 -7.85 8.66 3.60
C TYR A 182 -9.05 9.50 4.05
N THR A 183 -9.75 9.06 5.10
CA THR A 183 -10.90 9.78 5.65
C THR A 183 -10.51 11.20 6.07
N GLN A 184 -9.35 11.36 6.71
CA GLN A 184 -8.86 12.68 7.11
C GLN A 184 -8.44 13.55 5.91
N LEU A 185 -7.79 12.99 4.88
CA LEU A 185 -7.50 13.75 3.65
C LEU A 185 -8.78 14.31 3.03
N MET A 186 -9.83 13.51 2.95
CA MET A 186 -11.13 13.94 2.40
C MET A 186 -11.82 15.00 3.26
N LEU A 187 -11.55 15.03 4.58
CA LEU A 187 -12.08 16.05 5.49
C LEU A 187 -11.31 17.38 5.42
N ILE A 188 -9.99 17.32 5.22
CA ILE A 188 -9.13 18.51 5.12
C ILE A 188 -9.32 19.19 3.75
N PHE A 189 -9.53 18.40 2.70
CA PHE A 189 -9.67 18.89 1.33
C PHE A 189 -11.04 18.56 0.72
N PRO A 190 -12.16 18.99 1.34
CA PRO A 190 -13.51 18.62 0.89
C PRO A 190 -13.92 19.31 -0.42
N HIS A 191 -13.13 20.26 -0.90
CA HIS A 191 -13.37 21.05 -2.11
C HIS A 191 -12.35 20.81 -3.21
N GLU A 192 -11.48 19.82 -3.02
CA GLU A 192 -10.63 19.30 -4.09
C GLU A 192 -11.51 18.71 -5.21
N ASP A 193 -11.02 18.69 -6.45
CA ASP A 193 -11.80 18.18 -7.57
C ASP A 193 -11.89 16.64 -7.57
N ASP A 194 -12.91 16.09 -8.24
CA ASP A 194 -13.18 14.65 -8.27
C ASP A 194 -11.97 13.80 -8.73
N TYR A 195 -11.14 14.35 -9.63
CA TYR A 195 -9.95 13.65 -10.10
C TYR A 195 -8.89 13.52 -9.00
N ASN A 196 -8.61 14.60 -8.26
CA ASN A 196 -7.63 14.58 -7.18
C ASN A 196 -8.16 13.85 -5.93
N GLN A 197 -9.46 13.89 -5.66
CA GLN A 197 -10.07 13.03 -4.63
C GLN A 197 -9.91 11.54 -4.97
N LYS A 198 -10.05 11.18 -6.26
CA LYS A 198 -9.76 9.83 -6.74
C LYS A 198 -8.28 9.49 -6.59
N ALA A 199 -7.37 10.43 -6.84
CA ALA A 199 -5.94 10.24 -6.59
C ALA A 199 -5.67 9.91 -5.10
N PHE A 200 -6.27 10.66 -4.17
CA PHE A 200 -6.11 10.42 -2.73
C PHE A 200 -6.55 9.00 -2.34
N TYR A 201 -7.68 8.56 -2.88
CA TYR A 201 -8.18 7.20 -2.69
C TYR A 201 -7.21 6.17 -3.29
N ASN A 202 -6.82 6.33 -4.56
CA ASN A 202 -6.03 5.34 -5.27
C ASN A 202 -4.65 5.13 -4.63
N HIS A 203 -3.98 6.20 -4.19
CA HIS A 203 -2.68 6.10 -3.52
C HIS A 203 -2.74 5.35 -2.18
N LEU A 204 -3.78 5.59 -1.36
CA LEU A 204 -3.90 4.94 -0.05
C LEU A 204 -4.53 3.54 -0.13
N CYS A 205 -5.51 3.36 -1.01
CA CYS A 205 -6.12 2.05 -1.26
C CYS A 205 -5.12 1.08 -1.89
N ALA A 206 -4.22 1.54 -2.76
CA ALA A 206 -3.19 0.70 -3.33
C ALA A 206 -2.27 0.09 -2.25
N LEU A 207 -2.01 0.82 -1.16
CA LEU A 207 -1.21 0.31 -0.03
C LEU A 207 -1.95 -0.70 0.84
N ASP A 208 -3.27 -0.84 0.68
CA ASP A 208 -4.09 -1.76 1.45
C ASP A 208 -3.94 -3.21 0.98
N PHE A 209 -3.95 -4.15 1.93
CA PHE A 209 -3.83 -5.59 1.69
C PHE A 209 -5.18 -6.30 1.73
N ILE A 210 -6.25 -5.59 2.08
CA ILE A 210 -7.63 -6.07 2.28
C ILE A 210 -8.53 -5.47 1.22
#